data_AF-A0A835FW92-F1
#
_entry.id   AF-A0A835FW92-F1
#
_cell.length_a   1.000
_cell.length_b   1.000
_cell.length_c   1.000
_cell.angle_alpha   90.00
_cell.angle_beta   90.00
_cell.angle_gamma   90.00
#
_symmetry.space_group_name_H-M   'P 1'
#
loop_
_entity.id
_entity.type
_entity.pdbx_description
1 polymer ?
#
loop_
_entity_poly.entity_id
_entity_poly.type
_entity_poly.pdbx_seq_one_letter_code
_entity_poly.pdbx_strand_id
1 'polypeptide(L)'
;MRQVQLCIYTFLFHIPHLTLCDIQLKVINAYIRLLQARTNIQQREDGAAYLETSYDANMIGRDTVASLRDKDAHSFRMRRTLTYLHHDIVFFPINVKKRHWYLVVINATKRVIQVLDSKGPSTHRPELVKLVIN
;
A
#
# COMPACT_ATOMS: atom_id res chain seq x y z
N MET A 1 -9.05 -13.52 0.14
CA MET A 1 -8.66 -12.62 -0.99
C MET A 1 -9.75 -11.64 -1.46
N ARG A 2 -11.02 -12.03 -1.65
CA ARG A 2 -11.97 -11.21 -2.45
C ARG A 2 -12.40 -9.89 -1.82
N GLN A 3 -12.71 -9.79 -0.52
CA GLN A 3 -13.46 -8.63 0.01
C GLN A 3 -12.63 -7.33 0.13
N VAL A 4 -11.43 -7.38 0.73
CA VAL A 4 -10.56 -6.19 0.88
C VAL A 4 -9.90 -5.82 -0.45
N GLN A 5 -9.52 -6.82 -1.24
CA GLN A 5 -9.06 -6.59 -2.59
C GLN A 5 -10.19 -5.97 -3.41
N LEU A 6 -11.43 -6.49 -3.39
CA LEU A 6 -12.56 -5.82 -4.04
C LEU A 6 -12.78 -4.41 -3.51
N CYS A 7 -12.79 -4.15 -2.20
CA CYS A 7 -13.08 -2.81 -1.69
C CYS A 7 -12.02 -1.78 -2.11
N ILE A 8 -10.74 -2.13 -2.04
CA ILE A 8 -9.65 -1.23 -2.43
C ILE A 8 -9.53 -1.17 -3.96
N TYR A 9 -9.73 -2.28 -4.65
CA TYR A 9 -9.68 -2.35 -6.11
C TYR A 9 -10.89 -1.61 -6.71
N THR A 10 -12.09 -1.73 -6.15
CA THR A 10 -13.27 -0.97 -6.56
C THR A 10 -13.07 0.52 -6.29
N PHE A 11 -12.46 0.91 -5.18
CA PHE A 11 -12.24 2.33 -4.88
C PHE A 11 -11.10 2.96 -5.69
N LEU A 12 -10.00 2.24 -5.90
CA LEU A 12 -8.89 2.70 -6.75
C LEU A 12 -9.24 2.64 -8.25
N PHE A 13 -10.16 1.76 -8.66
CA PHE A 13 -10.33 1.40 -10.09
C PHE A 13 -11.76 1.49 -10.64
N HIS A 14 -12.78 1.88 -9.84
CA HIS A 14 -14.17 2.05 -10.31
C HIS A 14 -14.70 3.50 -10.20
N ILE A 15 -13.82 4.51 -10.15
CA ILE A 15 -14.22 5.90 -10.45
C ILE A 15 -13.99 6.13 -11.94
N PRO A 16 -15.03 6.07 -12.80
CA PRO A 16 -14.84 5.91 -14.24
C PRO A 16 -14.50 7.22 -14.98
N HIS A 17 -14.45 8.35 -14.28
CA HIS A 17 -14.32 9.67 -14.90
C HIS A 17 -13.18 10.55 -14.36
N LEU A 18 -12.41 10.04 -13.41
CA LEU A 18 -11.19 10.69 -12.93
C LEU A 18 -10.03 9.82 -13.39
N THR A 19 -9.15 10.39 -14.22
CA THR A 19 -7.90 9.70 -14.52
C THR A 19 -7.23 9.39 -13.18
N LEU A 20 -6.66 8.19 -13.00
CA LEU A 20 -5.95 7.81 -11.76
C LEU A 20 -4.86 8.81 -11.32
N CYS A 21 -4.52 9.78 -12.18
CA CYS A 21 -3.62 10.90 -11.90
C CYS A 21 -4.24 11.96 -10.97
N ASP A 22 -5.57 12.07 -10.90
CA ASP A 22 -6.30 13.18 -10.26
C ASP A 22 -6.86 12.86 -8.86
N ILE A 23 -6.81 11.59 -8.43
CA ILE A 23 -7.22 11.27 -7.06
C ILE A 23 -6.18 11.84 -6.11
N GLN A 24 -6.56 12.93 -5.47
CA GLN A 24 -5.72 13.63 -4.51
C GLN A 24 -5.32 12.69 -3.38
N LEU A 25 -4.05 12.76 -2.99
CA LEU A 25 -3.46 12.04 -1.87
C LEU A 25 -4.35 12.06 -0.62
N LYS A 26 -4.99 13.20 -0.34
CA LYS A 26 -5.90 13.38 0.80
C LYS A 26 -7.14 12.48 0.73
N VAL A 27 -7.73 12.30 -0.45
CA VAL A 27 -8.94 11.48 -0.65
C VAL A 27 -8.64 10.01 -0.37
N ILE A 28 -7.53 9.49 -0.92
CA ILE A 28 -7.12 8.10 -0.69
C ILE A 28 -6.84 7.85 0.79
N ASN A 29 -6.11 8.75 1.46
CA ASN A 29 -5.82 8.59 2.89
C ASN A 29 -7.06 8.71 3.77
N ALA A 30 -8.00 9.60 3.43
CA ALA A 30 -9.27 9.69 4.15
C ALA A 30 -10.05 8.38 4.04
N TYR A 31 -10.11 7.80 2.84
CA TYR A 31 -10.79 6.53 2.62
C TYR A 31 -10.11 5.35 3.33
N ILE A 32 -8.77 5.27 3.28
CA ILE A 32 -8.00 4.26 4.02
C ILE A 32 -8.34 4.30 5.51
N ARG A 33 -8.40 5.51 6.10
CA ARG A 33 -8.76 5.68 7.51
C ARG A 33 -10.18 5.22 7.81
N LEU A 34 -11.13 5.48 6.91
CA LEU A 34 -12.49 4.97 7.03
C LEU A 34 -12.53 3.43 6.95
N LEU A 35 -11.71 2.81 6.11
CA LEU A 35 -11.60 1.34 6.05
C LEU A 35 -10.93 0.76 7.30
N GLN A 36 -9.87 1.40 7.79
CA GLN A 36 -9.19 0.99 9.02
C GLN A 36 -10.14 1.05 10.22
N ALA A 37 -11.08 1.99 10.27
CA ALA A 37 -12.08 2.06 11.33
C ALA A 37 -13.09 0.89 11.32
N ARG A 38 -13.12 0.07 10.26
CA ARG A 38 -14.03 -1.08 10.13
C ARG A 38 -13.30 -2.37 10.55
N THR A 39 -13.79 -3.01 11.60
CA THR A 39 -13.17 -4.23 12.19
C THR A 39 -13.21 -5.44 11.26
N ASN A 40 -14.23 -5.55 10.41
CA ASN A 40 -14.39 -6.62 9.42
C ASN A 40 -13.40 -6.56 8.24
N ILE A 41 -12.69 -5.45 8.07
CA ILE A 41 -11.64 -5.32 7.05
C ILE A 41 -10.28 -5.78 7.61
N GLN A 42 -10.08 -5.59 8.91
CA GLN A 42 -8.85 -5.96 9.61
C GLN A 42 -8.81 -7.45 9.94
N GLN A 43 -9.94 -8.06 10.27
CA GLN A 43 -10.05 -9.48 10.57
C GLN A 43 -10.68 -10.21 9.39
N ARG A 44 -9.88 -11.02 8.69
CA ARG A 44 -10.33 -11.77 7.51
C ARG A 44 -10.25 -13.26 7.78
N GLU A 45 -10.97 -14.03 6.96
CA GLU A 45 -10.89 -15.50 6.95
C GLU A 45 -9.46 -16.01 6.71
N ASP A 46 -8.67 -15.28 5.89
CA ASP A 46 -7.30 -15.63 5.52
C ASP A 46 -6.23 -14.90 6.36
N GLY A 47 -6.62 -14.38 7.54
CA GLY A 47 -5.70 -13.77 8.52
C GLY A 47 -5.93 -12.28 8.75
N ALA A 48 -5.15 -11.71 9.67
CA ALA A 48 -5.22 -10.30 10.00
C ALA A 48 -4.65 -9.45 8.85
N ALA A 49 -5.37 -8.41 8.46
CA ALA A 49 -4.96 -7.47 7.43
C ALA A 49 -4.74 -6.07 7.97
N TYR A 50 -3.65 -5.45 7.50
CA TYR A 50 -3.35 -4.06 7.77
C TYR A 50 -3.37 -3.23 6.49
N LEU A 51 -4.05 -2.08 6.55
CA LEU A 51 -4.04 -1.09 5.47
C LEU A 51 -3.10 0.05 5.83
N GLU A 52 -2.08 0.31 5.02
CA GLU A 52 -1.20 1.44 5.23
C GLU A 52 -1.74 2.70 4.57
N THR A 53 -1.46 3.86 5.17
CA THR A 53 -1.70 5.17 4.56
C THR A 53 -0.63 5.45 3.51
N SER A 54 -0.98 6.15 2.44
CA SER A 54 0.02 6.47 1.42
C SER A 54 1.01 7.54 1.91
N TYR A 55 0.71 8.27 2.99
CA TYR A 55 1.69 9.17 3.61
C TYR A 55 2.83 8.36 4.23
N ASP A 56 2.48 7.37 5.05
CA ASP A 56 3.44 6.53 5.76
C ASP A 56 4.19 5.59 4.80
N ALA A 57 3.51 5.03 3.81
CA ALA A 57 4.14 4.22 2.77
C ALA A 57 5.24 4.97 2.01
N ASN A 58 5.00 6.25 1.69
CA ASN A 58 6.01 7.10 1.05
C ASN A 58 7.17 7.45 1.97
N MET A 59 6.94 7.58 3.27
CA MET A 59 7.99 7.87 4.26
C MET A 59 8.89 6.66 4.52
N ILE A 60 8.35 5.44 4.33
CA ILE A 60 9.11 4.20 4.43
C ILE A 60 9.92 3.95 3.16
N GLY A 61 9.34 4.16 1.98
CA GLY A 61 9.95 3.82 0.69
C GLY A 61 10.94 4.83 0.09
N ARG A 62 11.25 5.95 0.75
CA ARG A 62 12.08 7.04 0.18
C ARG A 62 13.59 6.94 0.45
N ASP A 63 14.03 5.94 1.20
CA ASP A 63 15.28 6.07 1.93
C ASP A 63 16.33 5.01 1.56
N THR A 64 17.57 5.48 1.42
CA THR A 64 18.76 4.63 1.29
C THR A 64 19.11 4.00 2.65
N VAL A 65 19.96 2.97 2.66
CA VAL A 65 20.43 2.33 3.90
C VAL A 65 21.03 3.34 4.91
N ALA A 66 21.59 4.46 4.43
CA ALA A 66 22.16 5.52 5.26
C ALA A 66 21.12 6.26 6.11
N SER A 67 19.92 6.50 5.57
CA SER A 67 18.82 7.17 6.26
C SER A 67 18.10 6.28 7.30
N LEU A 68 18.51 5.00 7.44
CA LEU A 68 18.08 4.13 8.54
C LEU A 68 18.77 4.47 9.88
N ARG A 69 19.78 5.37 9.88
CA ARG A 69 20.59 5.73 11.05
C ARG A 69 20.05 6.94 11.84
N ASP A 70 19.05 7.64 11.32
CA ASP A 70 18.36 8.70 12.07
C ASP A 70 17.47 8.07 13.16
N LYS A 71 17.69 8.45 14.42
CA LYS A 71 17.02 7.87 15.59
C LYS A 71 15.50 8.14 15.60
N ASP A 72 15.06 9.30 15.13
CA ASP A 72 13.64 9.65 15.13
C ASP A 72 12.90 8.90 14.02
N ALA A 73 13.48 8.85 12.82
CA ALA A 73 13.00 8.01 11.73
C ALA A 73 13.04 6.51 12.10
N HIS A 74 14.05 6.08 12.86
CA HIS A 74 14.18 4.73 13.37
C HIS A 74 13.04 4.38 14.33
N SER A 75 12.64 5.29 15.22
CA SER A 75 11.52 5.06 16.15
C SER A 75 10.18 4.90 15.44
N PHE A 76 9.90 5.73 14.43
CA PHE A 76 8.69 5.61 13.61
C PHE A 76 8.69 4.29 12.84
N ARG A 77 9.79 3.98 12.14
CA ARG A 77 9.91 2.77 11.33
C ARG A 77 9.78 1.53 12.17
N MET A 78 10.47 1.45 13.31
CA MET A 78 10.37 0.32 14.22
C MET A 78 8.92 0.08 14.63
N ARG A 79 8.21 1.15 15.00
CA ARG A 79 6.79 1.05 15.36
C ARG A 79 5.92 0.57 14.21
N ARG A 80 6.16 1.04 12.97
CA ARG A 80 5.45 0.55 11.79
C ARG A 80 5.79 -0.91 11.47
N THR A 81 7.06 -1.27 11.48
CA THR A 81 7.52 -2.65 11.26
C THR A 81 6.89 -3.61 12.27
N LEU A 82 6.90 -3.27 13.56
CA LEU A 82 6.22 -4.05 14.59
C LEU A 82 4.72 -4.18 14.29
N THR A 83 4.06 -3.11 13.87
CA THR A 83 2.65 -3.17 13.43
C THR A 83 2.47 -4.18 12.30
N TYR A 84 3.32 -4.18 11.29
CA TYR A 84 3.23 -5.11 10.16
C TYR A 84 3.45 -6.57 10.56
N LEU A 85 4.38 -6.82 11.49
CA LEU A 85 4.66 -8.18 11.99
C LEU A 85 3.48 -8.82 12.72
N HIS A 86 2.54 -8.02 13.22
CA HIS A 86 1.30 -8.51 13.83
C HIS A 86 0.19 -8.88 12.82
N HIS A 87 0.44 -8.73 11.50
CA HIS A 87 -0.57 -8.96 10.47
C HIS A 87 -0.06 -9.94 9.41
N ASP A 88 -0.97 -10.78 8.91
CA ASP A 88 -0.68 -11.77 7.87
C ASP A 88 -0.57 -11.13 6.48
N ILE A 89 -1.32 -10.03 6.26
CA ILE A 89 -1.37 -9.32 4.98
C ILE A 89 -1.28 -7.82 5.22
N VAL A 90 -0.37 -7.14 4.51
CA VAL A 90 -0.22 -5.68 4.58
C VAL A 90 -0.38 -5.07 3.20
N PHE A 91 -1.20 -4.03 3.11
CA PHE A 91 -1.51 -3.31 1.88
C PHE A 91 -0.86 -1.93 1.89
N PHE A 92 -0.04 -1.64 0.87
CA PHE A 92 0.64 -0.36 0.68
C PHE A 92 0.12 0.34 -0.59
N PRO A 93 -0.61 1.44 -0.46
CA PRO A 93 -0.96 2.29 -1.59
C PRO A 93 0.22 3.19 -1.95
N ILE A 94 0.81 2.95 -3.12
CA ILE A 94 2.02 3.63 -3.56
C ILE A 94 1.69 4.48 -4.79
N ASN A 95 2.01 5.77 -4.71
CA ASN A 95 1.91 6.66 -5.85
C ASN A 95 3.29 6.90 -6.44
N VAL A 96 3.55 6.30 -7.59
CA VAL A 96 4.83 6.48 -8.27
C VAL A 96 4.78 7.75 -9.12
N LYS A 97 5.73 8.64 -8.86
CA LYS A 97 5.91 9.94 -9.55
C LYS A 97 4.67 10.84 -9.54
N LYS A 98 3.73 10.66 -8.61
CA LYS A 98 2.43 11.38 -8.59
C LYS A 98 1.59 11.16 -9.85
N ARG A 99 1.84 10.08 -10.59
CA ARG A 99 1.23 9.82 -11.91
C ARG A 99 0.32 8.60 -11.92
N HIS A 100 0.62 7.63 -11.06
CA HIS A 100 -0.12 6.37 -11.07
C HIS A 100 -0.06 5.69 -9.71
N TRP A 101 -1.20 5.17 -9.30
CA TRP A 101 -1.37 4.43 -8.07
C TRP A 101 -1.20 2.95 -8.31
N TYR A 102 -0.41 2.33 -7.45
CA TYR A 102 -0.24 0.90 -7.33
C TYR A 102 -0.67 0.46 -5.93
N LEU A 103 -1.18 -0.75 -5.82
CA LEU A 103 -1.40 -1.38 -4.53
C LEU A 103 -0.42 -2.53 -4.38
N VAL A 104 0.59 -2.35 -3.52
CA VAL A 104 1.51 -3.41 -3.14
C VAL A 104 0.89 -4.19 -1.99
N VAL A 105 0.90 -5.51 -2.09
CA VAL A 105 0.37 -6.42 -1.09
C VAL A 105 1.50 -7.32 -0.64
N ILE A 106 1.85 -7.25 0.64
CA ILE A 106 2.76 -8.20 1.28
C ILE A 106 1.90 -9.26 1.94
N ASN A 107 2.02 -10.50 1.50
CA ASN A 107 1.34 -11.64 2.10
C ASN A 107 2.39 -12.50 2.82
N ALA A 108 2.47 -12.35 4.14
CA ALA A 108 3.45 -13.04 4.98
C ALA A 108 3.21 -14.55 5.01
N THR A 109 1.94 -14.97 5.07
CA THR A 109 1.54 -16.39 5.10
C THR A 109 2.03 -17.15 3.86
N LYS A 110 1.87 -16.54 2.69
CA LYS A 110 2.28 -17.10 1.40
C LYS A 110 3.72 -16.75 1.02
N ARG A 111 4.36 -15.85 1.77
CA ARG A 111 5.70 -15.32 1.49
C ARG A 111 5.82 -14.72 0.09
N VAL A 112 4.78 -13.99 -0.34
CA VAL A 112 4.73 -13.34 -1.65
C VAL A 112 4.45 -11.86 -1.54
N ILE A 113 5.07 -11.09 -2.44
CA ILE A 113 4.73 -9.69 -2.69
C ILE A 113 3.98 -9.64 -4.01
N GLN A 114 2.82 -9.00 -4.01
CA GLN A 114 2.00 -8.81 -5.21
C GLN A 114 1.86 -7.32 -5.47
N VAL A 115 1.98 -6.91 -6.74
CA VAL A 115 1.71 -5.52 -7.15
C VAL A 115 0.47 -5.53 -8.02
N LEU A 116 -0.56 -4.83 -7.59
CA LEU A 116 -1.81 -4.68 -8.32
C LEU A 116 -1.80 -3.33 -9.06
N ASP A 117 -1.99 -3.43 -10.37
CA ASP A 117 -2.01 -2.31 -11.31
C ASP A 117 -3.28 -2.40 -12.20
N SER A 118 -4.01 -1.30 -12.34
CA SER A 118 -5.17 -1.22 -13.25
C SER A 118 -4.85 -0.91 -14.69
N LYS A 119 -3.65 -0.39 -15.00
CA LYS A 119 -3.27 -0.09 -16.39
C LYS A 119 -2.87 -1.33 -17.18
N GLY A 120 -2.88 -2.50 -16.55
CA GLY A 120 -2.64 -3.79 -17.17
C GLY A 120 -1.16 -4.06 -17.52
N PRO A 121 -0.81 -5.32 -17.81
CA PRO A 121 0.57 -5.74 -18.07
C PRO A 121 1.14 -5.22 -19.41
N SER A 122 0.31 -4.65 -20.27
CA SER A 122 0.70 -4.12 -21.60
C SER A 122 1.50 -2.83 -21.54
N THR A 123 1.60 -2.20 -20.37
CA THR A 123 2.42 -1.00 -20.19
C THR A 123 3.78 -1.38 -19.61
N HIS A 124 4.86 -1.13 -20.36
CA HIS A 124 6.21 -1.33 -19.84
C HIS A 124 6.46 -0.33 -18.70
N ARG A 125 6.60 -0.82 -17.45
CA ARG A 125 6.74 0.00 -16.23
C ARG A 125 8.12 -0.17 -15.60
N PRO A 126 9.18 0.43 -16.16
CA PRO A 126 10.52 0.37 -15.57
C PRO A 126 10.56 0.91 -14.14
N GLU A 127 9.61 1.77 -13.76
CA GLU A 127 9.46 2.27 -12.40
C GLU A 127 9.02 1.21 -11.38
N LEU A 128 8.36 0.13 -11.79
CA LEU A 128 7.95 -0.96 -10.90
C LEU A 128 9.11 -1.88 -10.52
N VAL A 129 10.09 -2.05 -11.41
CA VAL A 129 11.30 -2.84 -11.13
C VAL A 129 12.05 -2.27 -9.92
N LYS A 130 12.08 -0.93 -9.80
CA LYS A 130 12.68 -0.24 -8.64
C LYS A 130 11.89 -0.40 -7.34
N LEU A 131 10.62 -0.79 -7.42
CA LEU A 131 9.75 -0.96 -6.26
C LEU A 131 9.89 -2.35 -5.64
N VAL A 132 10.25 -3.35 -6.45
CA VAL A 132 10.31 -4.77 -6.04
C VAL A 132 11.74 -5.25 -5.75
N ILE A 133 12.76 -4.59 -6.29
CA ILE A 133 14.18 -5.03 -6.26
C ILE A 133 15.10 -4.03 -5.54
N ASN A 134 14.63 -3.35 -4.50
CA ASN A 134 15.51 -2.56 -3.61
C ASN A 134 15.54 -3.16 -2.20
#